data_AF-A0AA88YVQ4-F1
#
_entry.id   AF-A0AA88YVQ4-F1
#
_cell.length_a   1.000
_cell.length_b   1.000
_cell.length_c   1.000
_cell.angle_alpha   90.00
_cell.angle_beta   90.00
_cell.angle_gamma   90.00
#
_symmetry.space_group_name_H-M   'P 1'
#
loop_
_entity.id
_entity.type
_entity.pdbx_description
1 polymer ?
#
loop_
_entity_poly.entity_id
_entity_poly.type
_entity_poly.pdbx_seq_one_letter_code
_entity_poly.pdbx_strand_id
1 'polypeptide(L)'
;ICFLGYTGGSHYQHTGAASDYICLPPDPEWGLNTNSTDIPRALVYGAEYQIGSFKLMDSKNNLHDQDVPCAVCRVEDRSTVITIPARKTCYPGWNEEYTGYLMAGRYDHNAASQFVCLDENAVGIGGSQRNKNGKLFYPAEGRCGSLPCPPYVNGRELTCVVCSI
;
A
#
# COMPACT_ATOMS: atom_id res chain seq x y z
N ILE A 1 -4.71 -20.18 0.31
CA ILE A 1 -6.06 -19.74 -0.14
C ILE A 1 -6.12 -18.23 -0.05
N CYS A 2 -6.64 -17.53 -1.05
CA CYS A 2 -6.73 -16.07 -1.03
C CYS A 2 -8.13 -15.59 -1.39
N PHE A 3 -8.52 -14.43 -0.88
CA PHE A 3 -9.62 -13.65 -1.44
C PHE A 3 -9.08 -12.34 -2.01
N LEU A 4 -9.76 -11.84 -3.05
CA LEU A 4 -9.48 -10.54 -3.66
C LEU A 4 -10.42 -9.49 -3.06
N GLY A 5 -10.01 -8.23 -3.05
CA GLY A 5 -10.79 -7.14 -2.49
C GLY A 5 -10.39 -5.77 -2.99
N TYR A 6 -10.94 -4.76 -2.32
CA TYR A 6 -10.70 -3.34 -2.59
C TYR A 6 -9.85 -2.74 -1.47
N THR A 7 -8.73 -2.11 -1.83
CA THR A 7 -7.91 -1.45 -0.82
C THR A 7 -8.63 -0.21 -0.32
N GLY A 8 -8.71 -0.08 1.00
CA GLY A 8 -9.29 1.06 1.67
C GLY A 8 -8.38 1.63 2.76
N GLY A 9 -8.78 2.78 3.29
CA GLY A 9 -8.11 3.44 4.40
C GLY A 9 -8.69 4.84 4.63
N SER A 10 -8.05 5.63 5.48
CA SER A 10 -8.48 7.01 5.70
C SER A 10 -8.09 7.95 4.56
N HIS A 11 -8.88 9.02 4.38
CA HIS A 11 -8.55 10.10 3.44
C HIS A 11 -7.25 10.80 3.85
N TYR A 12 -6.38 11.06 2.88
CA TYR A 12 -5.03 11.58 3.10
C TYR A 12 -4.94 12.94 3.82
N GLN A 13 -6.02 13.73 3.85
CA GLN A 13 -6.06 15.04 4.52
C GLN A 13 -6.68 15.02 5.93
N HIS A 14 -7.26 13.90 6.37
CA HIS A 14 -7.95 13.84 7.66
C HIS A 14 -6.96 13.67 8.81
N THR A 15 -7.04 14.53 9.83
CA THR A 15 -6.13 14.50 10.99
C THR A 15 -6.47 13.42 12.01
N GLY A 16 -7.73 12.97 12.06
CA GLY A 16 -8.17 11.81 12.86
C GLY A 16 -8.06 10.47 12.12
N ALA A 17 -7.29 10.41 11.04
CA ALA A 17 -7.16 9.26 10.16
C ALA A 17 -6.45 8.06 10.81
N ALA A 18 -6.89 6.86 10.45
CA ALA A 18 -6.16 5.62 10.67
C ALA A 18 -4.99 5.49 9.67
N SER A 19 -3.85 4.99 10.15
CA SER A 19 -2.61 4.89 9.37
C SER A 19 -2.59 3.72 8.38
N ASP A 20 -3.40 2.73 8.64
CA ASP A 20 -3.42 1.41 8.02
C ASP A 20 -4.03 1.44 6.61
N TYR A 21 -3.66 0.43 5.84
CA TYR A 21 -4.30 0.05 4.59
C TYR A 21 -5.06 -1.25 4.87
N ILE A 22 -6.35 -1.27 4.54
CA ILE A 22 -7.21 -2.43 4.77
C ILE A 22 -7.66 -3.03 3.45
N CYS A 23 -7.86 -4.33 3.41
CA CYS A 23 -8.42 -5.01 2.24
C CYS A 23 -9.89 -5.35 2.50
N LEU A 24 -10.79 -4.61 1.86
CA LEU A 24 -12.23 -4.80 2.00
C LEU A 24 -12.72 -5.93 1.08
N PRO A 25 -13.47 -6.91 1.59
CA PRO A 25 -14.02 -7.98 0.76
C PRO A 25 -15.07 -7.43 -0.22
N PRO A 26 -15.27 -8.09 -1.38
CA PRO A 26 -16.23 -7.69 -2.40
C PRO A 26 -17.69 -8.00 -2.01
N ASP A 27 -17.88 -8.84 -0.99
CA ASP A 27 -19.12 -9.33 -0.43
C ASP A 27 -19.29 -8.89 1.03
N PRO A 28 -19.50 -7.57 1.30
CA PRO A 28 -19.62 -7.07 2.65
C PRO A 28 -20.90 -7.55 3.34
N GLU A 29 -20.78 -7.91 4.61
CA GLU A 29 -21.91 -8.19 5.51
C GLU A 29 -22.24 -6.98 6.38
N TRP A 30 -23.53 -6.77 6.64
CA TRP A 30 -24.00 -5.59 7.37
C TRP A 30 -24.73 -5.97 8.66
N GLY A 31 -24.34 -5.33 9.77
CA GLY A 31 -25.09 -5.35 11.03
C GLY A 31 -26.07 -4.19 11.13
N LEU A 32 -26.24 -3.68 12.36
CA LEU A 32 -27.05 -2.49 12.63
C LEU A 32 -26.48 -1.27 11.90
N ASN A 33 -27.30 -0.61 11.09
CA ASN A 33 -26.88 0.54 10.28
C ASN A 33 -27.96 1.63 10.24
N THR A 34 -27.52 2.87 10.01
CA THR A 34 -28.38 4.05 9.92
C THR A 34 -28.24 4.80 8.59
N ASN A 35 -27.33 4.35 7.71
CA ASN A 35 -27.05 4.93 6.39
C ASN A 35 -27.00 6.47 6.37
N SER A 36 -26.21 7.06 7.27
CA SER A 36 -26.09 8.52 7.42
C SER A 36 -24.65 8.98 7.31
N THR A 37 -24.44 10.09 6.59
CA THR A 37 -23.15 10.76 6.39
C THR A 37 -22.94 11.97 7.29
N ASP A 38 -23.98 12.42 7.99
CA ASP A 38 -23.99 13.72 8.71
C ASP A 38 -23.59 13.60 10.19
N ILE A 39 -22.92 12.51 10.54
CA ILE A 39 -22.55 12.18 11.93
C ILE A 39 -21.04 12.00 12.01
N PRO A 40 -20.35 12.54 13.04
CA PRO A 40 -18.91 12.32 13.23
C PRO A 40 -18.61 10.83 13.40
N ARG A 41 -17.94 10.24 12.41
CA ARG A 41 -17.55 8.82 12.36
C ARG A 41 -16.14 8.67 11.80
N ALA A 42 -15.52 7.53 12.06
CA ALA A 42 -14.36 7.10 11.29
C ALA A 42 -14.80 6.82 9.85
N LEU A 43 -14.02 7.32 8.89
CA LEU A 43 -14.36 7.25 7.46
C LEU A 43 -13.35 6.36 6.74
N VAL A 44 -13.85 5.46 5.90
CA VAL A 44 -13.06 4.59 5.04
C VAL A 44 -13.30 5.00 3.59
N TYR A 45 -12.20 5.26 2.88
CA TYR A 45 -12.13 5.64 1.49
C TYR A 45 -11.43 4.54 0.70
N GLY A 46 -11.71 4.46 -0.60
CA GLY A 46 -10.90 3.67 -1.52
C GLY A 46 -9.48 4.20 -1.62
N ALA A 47 -8.58 3.38 -2.17
CA ALA A 47 -7.19 3.76 -2.36
C ALA A 47 -6.80 3.94 -3.83
N GLU A 48 -5.86 4.85 -4.08
CA GLU A 48 -5.36 5.17 -5.42
C GLU A 48 -3.83 5.19 -5.49
N TYR A 49 -3.31 4.79 -6.66
CA TYR A 49 -1.89 4.92 -6.96
C TYR A 49 -1.52 6.35 -7.34
N GLN A 50 -0.56 6.93 -6.63
CA GLN A 50 0.01 8.24 -6.90
C GLN A 50 1.48 8.10 -7.30
N ILE A 51 1.68 7.42 -8.43
CA ILE A 51 3.00 6.93 -8.87
C ILE A 51 3.53 7.63 -10.12
N GLY A 52 2.88 8.69 -10.61
CA GLY A 52 3.31 9.40 -11.83
C GLY A 52 4.73 10.00 -11.75
N SER A 53 5.25 10.23 -10.53
CA SER A 53 6.65 10.63 -10.32
C SER A 53 7.65 9.46 -10.45
N PHE A 54 7.20 8.21 -10.32
CA PHE A 54 8.01 6.99 -10.41
C PHE A 54 7.76 6.26 -11.72
N LYS A 55 8.25 6.88 -12.81
CA LYS A 55 8.02 6.46 -14.19
C LYS A 55 8.36 5.00 -14.48
N LEU A 56 9.33 4.40 -13.78
CA LEU A 56 9.74 3.01 -13.99
C LEU A 56 8.63 2.01 -13.65
N MET A 57 7.85 2.27 -12.60
CA MET A 57 6.71 1.44 -12.23
C MET A 57 5.48 1.81 -13.05
N ASP A 58 5.27 3.11 -13.30
CA ASP A 58 4.10 3.60 -14.03
C ASP A 58 4.12 3.22 -15.53
N SER A 59 5.30 3.14 -16.16
CA SER A 59 5.44 2.78 -17.58
C SER A 59 4.99 1.34 -17.90
N LYS A 60 4.86 0.46 -16.89
CA LYS A 60 4.40 -0.91 -17.12
C LYS A 60 2.88 -0.99 -17.30
N ASN A 61 2.12 -0.30 -16.45
CA ASN A 61 0.68 -0.52 -16.31
C ASN A 61 -0.16 0.77 -16.26
N ASN A 62 0.46 1.96 -16.40
CA ASN A 62 -0.19 3.28 -16.32
C ASN A 62 -1.11 3.37 -15.10
N LEU A 63 -0.58 3.04 -13.92
CA LEU A 63 -1.38 2.85 -12.71
C LEU A 63 -1.75 4.15 -12.04
N HIS A 64 -1.08 5.27 -12.37
CA HIS A 64 -1.41 6.56 -11.78
C HIS A 64 -2.92 6.86 -11.88
N ASP A 65 -3.50 7.29 -10.75
CA ASP A 65 -4.93 7.55 -10.57
C ASP A 65 -5.87 6.34 -10.79
N GLN A 66 -5.33 5.11 -10.81
CA GLN A 66 -6.14 3.90 -10.75
C GLN A 66 -6.40 3.47 -9.31
N ASP A 67 -7.58 2.90 -9.09
CA ASP A 67 -7.97 2.29 -7.82
C ASP A 67 -7.10 1.03 -7.55
N VAL A 68 -6.71 0.83 -6.28
CA VAL A 68 -5.77 -0.22 -5.85
C VAL A 68 -6.52 -1.50 -5.42
N PRO A 69 -6.42 -2.61 -6.16
CA PRO A 69 -6.94 -3.90 -5.69
C PRO A 69 -6.03 -4.48 -4.60
N CYS A 70 -6.57 -5.39 -3.80
CA CYS A 70 -5.79 -6.12 -2.80
C CYS A 70 -6.17 -7.61 -2.80
N ALA A 71 -5.32 -8.41 -2.16
CA ALA A 71 -5.61 -9.79 -1.84
C ALA A 71 -5.19 -10.07 -0.40
N VAL A 72 -5.95 -10.90 0.30
CA VAL A 72 -5.56 -11.45 1.60
C VAL A 72 -5.42 -12.95 1.44
N CYS A 73 -4.22 -13.44 1.73
CA CYS A 73 -3.83 -14.83 1.52
C CYS A 73 -3.52 -15.52 2.84
N ARG A 74 -4.11 -16.70 3.05
CA ARG A 74 -3.63 -17.69 4.01
C ARG A 74 -2.55 -18.53 3.35
N VAL A 75 -1.35 -18.46 3.90
CA VAL A 75 -0.23 -19.35 3.58
C VAL A 75 -0.21 -20.46 4.63
N GLU A 76 -0.25 -21.71 4.18
CA GLU A 76 -0.20 -22.88 5.07
C GLU A 76 1.24 -23.18 5.48
N ASP A 77 1.43 -23.82 6.63
CA ASP A 77 2.75 -24.19 7.16
C ASP A 77 3.76 -23.03 7.27
N ARG A 78 3.24 -21.82 7.50
CA ARG A 78 4.00 -20.62 7.86
C ARG A 78 3.44 -20.03 9.15
N SER A 79 4.33 -19.78 10.10
CA SER A 79 4.06 -19.23 11.42
C SER A 79 4.13 -17.70 11.47
N THR A 80 4.97 -17.08 10.64
CA THR A 80 5.25 -15.63 10.69
C THR A 80 5.43 -15.06 9.29
N VAL A 81 4.95 -13.83 9.08
CA VAL A 81 5.17 -13.04 7.87
C VAL A 81 5.80 -11.70 8.26
N ILE A 82 6.84 -11.30 7.53
CA ILE A 82 7.53 -10.01 7.73
C ILE A 82 7.75 -9.29 6.40
N THR A 83 7.79 -7.97 6.47
CA THR A 83 8.24 -7.12 5.36
C THR A 83 9.65 -6.64 5.68
N ILE A 84 10.59 -6.84 4.75
CA ILE A 84 11.95 -6.33 4.84
C ILE A 84 12.11 -5.16 3.85
N PRO A 85 12.18 -3.91 4.31
CA PRO A 85 12.37 -2.76 3.43
C PRO A 85 13.81 -2.70 2.88
N ALA A 86 13.97 -2.05 1.73
CA ALA A 86 15.22 -1.86 1.00
C ALA A 86 15.93 -3.16 0.57
N ARG A 87 15.18 -4.26 0.44
CA ARG A 87 15.65 -5.53 -0.13
C ARG A 87 14.70 -6.03 -1.22
N LYS A 88 15.23 -6.86 -2.12
CA LYS A 88 14.46 -7.62 -3.10
C LYS A 88 14.40 -9.11 -2.80
N THR A 89 15.17 -9.56 -1.81
CA THR A 89 15.32 -10.98 -1.46
C THR A 89 15.37 -11.16 0.05
N CYS A 90 14.73 -12.22 0.51
CA CYS A 90 14.72 -12.60 1.92
C CYS A 90 16.11 -12.99 2.43
N TYR A 91 16.31 -12.93 3.75
CA TYR A 91 17.51 -13.49 4.36
C TYR A 91 17.47 -15.03 4.33
N PRO A 92 18.63 -15.71 4.39
CA PRO A 92 18.67 -17.17 4.46
C PRO A 92 17.76 -17.73 5.57
N GLY A 93 17.03 -18.79 5.25
CA GLY A 93 16.08 -19.45 6.17
C GLY A 93 14.63 -18.94 6.08
N TRP A 94 14.39 -17.84 5.36
CA TRP A 94 13.04 -17.35 5.07
C TRP A 94 12.62 -17.73 3.65
N ASN A 95 11.31 -17.95 3.47
CA ASN A 95 10.69 -18.14 2.16
C ASN A 95 10.25 -16.78 1.63
N GLU A 96 10.51 -16.53 0.36
CA GLU A 96 10.03 -15.32 -0.33
C GLU A 96 8.59 -15.52 -0.78
N GLU A 97 7.71 -14.60 -0.38
CA GLU A 97 6.31 -14.58 -0.82
C GLU A 97 6.16 -13.68 -2.06
N TYR A 98 6.69 -12.46 -1.98
CA TYR A 98 6.79 -11.56 -3.14
C TYR A 98 7.80 -10.43 -2.89
N THR A 99 8.28 -9.82 -3.97
CA THR A 99 9.14 -8.62 -3.96
C THR A 99 8.41 -7.45 -4.61
N GLY A 100 8.80 -6.23 -4.23
CA GLY A 100 8.09 -5.04 -4.64
C GLY A 100 8.79 -3.74 -4.32
N TYR A 101 7.99 -2.68 -4.25
CA TYR A 101 8.39 -1.34 -3.86
C TYR A 101 7.72 -0.94 -2.55
N LEU A 102 8.49 -0.27 -1.69
CA LEU A 102 7.98 0.24 -0.43
C LEU A 102 7.13 1.47 -0.73
N MET A 103 5.89 1.47 -0.25
CA MET A 103 4.91 2.51 -0.49
C MET A 103 4.36 3.05 0.83
N ALA A 104 3.94 4.31 0.83
CA ALA A 104 3.25 4.97 1.93
C ALA A 104 2.45 6.18 1.40
N GLY A 105 1.92 7.02 2.28
CA GLY A 105 1.40 8.34 1.94
C GLY A 105 2.52 9.34 1.69
N ARG A 106 2.20 10.47 1.04
CA ARG A 106 3.13 11.57 0.80
C ARG A 106 3.53 12.23 2.12
N TYR A 107 4.79 12.65 2.23
CA TYR A 107 5.39 13.13 3.49
C TYR A 107 4.73 14.39 4.11
N ASP A 108 3.98 15.16 3.32
CA ASP A 108 3.31 16.41 3.73
C ASP A 108 1.78 16.23 3.86
N HIS A 109 1.28 15.00 3.79
CA HIS A 109 -0.14 14.70 4.03
C HIS A 109 -0.46 14.69 5.52
N ASN A 110 -1.65 15.20 5.90
CA ASN A 110 -2.08 15.26 7.30
C ASN A 110 -2.33 13.86 7.89
N ALA A 111 -2.87 12.94 7.09
CA ALA A 111 -3.14 11.59 7.53
C ALA A 111 -1.84 10.76 7.51
N ALA A 112 -1.57 10.09 8.62
CA ALA A 112 -0.47 9.13 8.68
C ALA A 112 -0.72 7.93 7.75
N SER A 113 0.36 7.22 7.42
CA SER A 113 0.32 5.99 6.64
C SER A 113 1.36 5.01 7.15
N GLN A 114 1.08 3.72 7.02
CA GLN A 114 2.07 2.67 7.23
C GLN A 114 2.96 2.52 6.00
N PHE A 115 4.19 2.06 6.19
CA PHE A 115 4.96 1.54 5.07
C PHE A 115 4.47 0.15 4.71
N VAL A 116 4.10 -0.05 3.45
CA VAL A 116 3.61 -1.33 2.92
C VAL A 116 4.42 -1.74 1.70
N CYS A 117 4.54 -3.05 1.47
CA CYS A 117 5.22 -3.57 0.29
C CYS A 117 4.22 -3.81 -0.83
N LEU A 118 4.30 -3.02 -1.90
CA LEU A 118 3.47 -3.19 -3.09
C LEU A 118 4.21 -4.07 -4.11
N ASP A 119 3.57 -5.14 -4.55
CA ASP A 119 4.11 -6.09 -5.52
C ASP A 119 4.65 -5.41 -6.79
N GLU A 120 5.80 -5.86 -7.31
CA GLU A 120 6.41 -5.27 -8.52
C GLU A 120 5.59 -5.49 -9.81
N ASN A 121 4.60 -6.39 -9.76
CA ASN A 121 3.60 -6.68 -10.79
C ASN A 121 2.22 -6.11 -10.42
N ALA A 122 2.19 -5.02 -9.64
CA ALA A 122 0.96 -4.32 -9.27
C ALA A 122 0.01 -4.09 -10.46
N VAL A 123 -1.27 -4.31 -10.22
CA VAL A 123 -2.35 -4.07 -11.16
C VAL A 123 -3.29 -3.00 -10.61
N GLY A 124 -4.05 -2.36 -11.49
CA GLY A 124 -5.14 -1.46 -11.13
C GLY A 124 -6.50 -2.03 -11.52
N ILE A 125 -7.57 -1.44 -10.99
CA ILE A 125 -8.94 -1.85 -11.33
C ILE A 125 -9.31 -1.29 -12.70
N GLY A 126 -9.80 -2.15 -13.61
CA GLY A 126 -10.20 -1.73 -14.96
C GLY A 126 -11.29 -0.64 -14.94
N GLY A 127 -11.12 0.40 -15.75
CA GLY A 127 -12.06 1.53 -15.83
C GLY A 127 -11.98 2.53 -14.67
N SER A 128 -11.03 2.38 -13.75
CA SER A 128 -10.87 3.26 -12.58
C SER A 128 -9.95 4.46 -12.80
N GLN A 129 -9.47 4.71 -14.03
CA GLN A 129 -8.49 5.75 -14.37
C GLN A 129 -9.04 7.17 -14.16
N ARG A 130 -9.23 7.59 -12.92
CA ARG A 130 -9.78 8.89 -12.54
C ARG A 130 -9.33 9.23 -11.13
N ASN A 131 -8.77 10.42 -10.99
CA ASN A 131 -8.43 10.99 -9.70
C ASN A 131 -9.69 11.30 -8.86
N LYS A 132 -9.97 10.46 -7.87
CA LYS A 132 -11.03 10.65 -6.86
C LYS A 132 -10.43 10.95 -5.48
N ASN A 133 -9.14 10.69 -5.30
CA ASN A 133 -8.43 10.71 -4.03
C ASN A 133 -9.05 9.76 -2.98
N GLY A 134 -8.39 9.68 -1.82
CA GLY A 134 -8.78 8.78 -0.75
C GLY A 134 -7.57 8.41 0.09
N LYS A 135 -7.35 7.12 0.28
CA LYS A 135 -6.06 6.61 0.77
C LYS A 135 -5.08 6.56 -0.41
N LEU A 136 -3.86 7.06 -0.24
CA LEU A 136 -2.95 7.21 -1.38
C LEU A 136 -1.68 6.36 -1.22
N PHE A 137 -1.19 5.85 -2.35
CA PHE A 137 0.07 5.11 -2.46
C PHE A 137 1.11 5.93 -3.23
N TYR A 138 2.14 6.38 -2.52
CA TYR A 138 3.34 7.03 -3.04
C TYR A 138 4.55 6.12 -2.80
N PRO A 139 5.51 6.08 -3.74
CA PRO A 139 6.77 5.39 -3.53
C PRO A 139 7.57 6.04 -2.40
N ALA A 140 8.10 5.22 -1.51
CA ALA A 140 9.01 5.67 -0.47
C ALA A 140 10.43 5.77 -1.05
N GLU A 141 11.10 6.91 -0.82
CA GLU A 141 12.48 7.12 -1.23
C GLU A 141 13.40 7.31 -0.01
N GLY A 142 14.65 6.86 -0.12
CA GLY A 142 15.67 7.08 0.90
C GLY A 142 16.09 8.56 0.96
N ARG A 143 16.16 9.13 2.15
CA ARG A 143 16.74 10.47 2.38
C ARG A 143 17.99 10.36 3.24
N CYS A 144 19.12 10.79 2.68
CA CYS A 144 20.39 10.76 3.39
C CYS A 144 20.41 11.72 4.57
N GLY A 145 21.22 11.41 5.58
CA GLY A 145 21.31 12.17 6.83
C GLY A 145 21.65 11.19 7.95
N SER A 146 20.70 10.95 8.85
CA SER A 146 20.80 9.81 9.79
C SER A 146 20.71 8.46 9.09
N LEU A 147 20.14 8.40 7.88
CA LEU A 147 20.26 7.24 7.00
C LEU A 147 21.65 7.26 6.33
N PRO A 148 22.49 6.22 6.52
CA PRO A 148 23.84 6.19 5.97
C PRO A 148 23.85 6.17 4.44
N CYS A 149 24.66 7.03 3.83
CA CYS A 149 24.86 7.09 2.39
C CYS A 149 26.36 7.18 2.08
N PRO A 150 27.03 6.07 1.71
CA PRO A 150 26.53 4.71 1.44
C PRO A 150 26.10 3.90 2.70
N PRO A 151 25.32 2.79 2.56
CA PRO A 151 24.97 2.09 1.31
C PRO A 151 23.68 2.58 0.63
N TYR A 152 22.90 3.44 1.27
CA TYR A 152 21.72 4.03 0.64
C TYR A 152 22.12 5.14 -0.34
N VAL A 153 21.18 5.50 -1.21
CA VAL A 153 21.36 6.56 -2.21
C VAL A 153 20.27 7.60 -1.99
N ASN A 154 20.65 8.88 -1.93
CA ASN A 154 19.71 9.97 -1.72
C ASN A 154 18.67 10.01 -2.84
N GLY A 155 17.39 10.05 -2.48
CA GLY A 155 16.26 10.14 -3.40
C GLY A 155 15.99 8.89 -4.22
N ARG A 156 16.54 7.73 -3.82
CA ARG A 156 16.27 6.45 -4.49
C ARG A 156 15.05 5.77 -3.87
N GLU A 157 14.11 5.35 -4.70
CA GLU A 157 12.96 4.55 -4.29
C GLU A 157 13.41 3.24 -3.65
N LEU A 158 12.80 2.89 -2.53
CA LEU A 158 13.15 1.71 -1.75
C LEU A 158 12.34 0.52 -2.24
N THR A 159 13.01 -0.59 -2.53
CA THR A 159 12.33 -1.87 -2.76
C THR A 159 11.89 -2.47 -1.42
N CYS A 160 11.16 -3.57 -1.48
CA CYS A 160 10.82 -4.37 -0.32
C CYS A 160 10.61 -5.83 -0.74
N VAL A 161 10.68 -6.72 0.24
CA VAL A 161 10.34 -8.13 0.07
C VAL A 161 9.48 -8.58 1.26
N VAL A 162 8.45 -9.37 0.98
CA VAL A 162 7.65 -10.04 2.00
C VAL A 162 8.12 -11.48 2.11
N CYS A 163 8.39 -11.88 3.34
CA CYS A 163 9.00 -13.15 3.67
C CYS A 163 8.18 -13.89 4.71
N SER A 164 8.19 -15.22 4.66
CA SER A 164 7.51 -16.08 5.63
C SER A 164 8.38 -17.22 6.15
N ILE A 165 8.06 -17.73 7.34
CA ILE A 165 8.64 -18.95 7.91
C ILE A 165 7.59 -19.76 8.66
#